data_AF-A0A0B6Z0X8-F1
#
_entry.id   AF-A0A0B6Z0X8-F1
#
_cell.length_a   1.000
_cell.length_b   1.000
_cell.length_c   1.000
_cell.angle_alpha   90.00
_cell.angle_beta   90.00
_cell.angle_gamma   90.00
#
_symmetry.space_group_name_H-M   'P 1'
#
loop_
_entity.id
_entity.type
_entity.pdbx_description
1 polymer ?
#
loop_
_entity_poly.entity_id
_entity_poly.type
_entity_poly.pdbx_seq_one_letter_code
_entity_poly.pdbx_strand_id
1 'polypeptide(L)'
;RKHIANDRDLDKMTKFTIYMLELTFKRLNEDIIDTICILFDLRKFTLSNMDYQFVKRLVWLLGKYYPERLGICLIYCAPLVFTGCWTVIRPWLVVVL
;
A
#
# COMPACT_ATOMS: atom_id res chain seq x y z
N ARG A 1 2.02 7.11 -16.29
CA ARG A 1 1.89 8.49 -15.76
C ARG A 1 2.74 8.59 -14.50
N LYS A 2 3.52 9.65 -14.27
CA LYS A 2 4.30 9.82 -13.02
C LYS A 2 3.34 10.15 -11.87
N HIS A 3 3.46 9.50 -10.72
CA HIS A 3 2.69 9.85 -9.52
C HIS A 3 3.17 11.20 -8.98
N ILE A 4 2.25 12.10 -8.64
CA ILE A 4 2.53 13.42 -8.05
C ILE A 4 1.67 13.54 -6.80
N ALA A 5 2.31 13.43 -5.63
CA ALA A 5 1.60 13.41 -4.35
C ALA A 5 0.79 14.70 -4.07
N ASN A 6 1.19 15.83 -4.66
CA ASN A 6 0.53 17.12 -4.46
C ASN A 6 -0.66 17.37 -5.41
N ASP A 7 -0.80 16.60 -6.48
CA ASP A 7 -1.86 16.76 -7.49
C ASP A 7 -2.97 15.71 -7.33
N ARG A 8 -2.93 14.91 -6.25
CA ARG A 8 -3.87 13.82 -6.01
C ARG A 8 -4.92 14.22 -4.98
N ASP A 9 -6.14 13.74 -5.21
CA ASP A 9 -7.20 13.70 -4.22
C ASP A 9 -7.04 12.43 -3.36
N LEU A 10 -6.70 12.60 -2.08
CA LEU A 10 -6.39 11.49 -1.19
C LEU A 10 -7.59 10.57 -0.97
N ASP A 11 -8.79 11.14 -0.89
CA ASP A 11 -10.01 10.39 -0.63
C ASP A 11 -10.43 9.59 -1.85
N LYS A 12 -10.29 10.15 -3.07
CA LYS A 12 -10.49 9.39 -4.31
C LYS A 12 -9.52 8.23 -4.44
N MET A 13 -8.23 8.46 -4.15
CA MET A 13 -7.21 7.39 -4.16
C MET A 13 -7.52 6.29 -3.14
N THR A 14 -8.00 6.67 -1.96
CA THR A 14 -8.40 5.72 -0.91
C THR A 14 -9.60 4.90 -1.35
N LYS A 15 -10.66 5.54 -1.86
CA LYS A 15 -11.85 4.86 -2.37
C LYS A 15 -11.51 3.90 -3.52
N PHE A 16 -10.63 4.32 -4.43
CA PHE A 16 -10.15 3.46 -5.51
C PHE A 16 -9.41 2.23 -4.96
N THR A 17 -8.57 2.43 -3.93
CA THR A 17 -7.85 1.31 -3.29
C THR A 17 -8.81 0.32 -2.63
N ILE A 18 -9.79 0.81 -1.88
CA ILE A 18 -10.85 -0.01 -1.28
C ILE A 18 -11.58 -0.79 -2.37
N TYR A 19 -12.00 -0.12 -3.45
CA TYR A 19 -12.67 -0.77 -4.58
C TYR A 19 -11.85 -1.91 -5.17
N MET A 20 -10.54 -1.71 -5.36
CA MET A 20 -9.65 -2.75 -5.89
C MET A 20 -9.49 -3.93 -4.92
N LEU A 21 -9.41 -3.66 -3.61
CA LEU A 21 -9.34 -4.70 -2.58
C LEU A 21 -10.63 -5.55 -2.57
N GLU A 22 -11.79 -4.91 -2.51
CA GLU A 22 -13.10 -5.58 -2.53
C GLU A 22 -13.30 -6.42 -3.80
N LEU A 23 -12.89 -5.88 -4.96
CA LEU A 23 -12.95 -6.60 -6.22
C LEU A 23 -12.03 -7.84 -6.21
N THR A 24 -10.87 -7.73 -5.57
CA THR A 24 -9.93 -8.85 -5.42
C THR A 24 -10.49 -9.91 -4.49
N PHE A 25 -11.05 -9.52 -3.33
CA PHE A 25 -11.62 -10.44 -2.36
C PHE A 25 -12.80 -11.23 -2.90
N LYS A 26 -13.63 -10.62 -3.76
CA LYS A 26 -14.71 -11.34 -4.47
C LYS A 26 -14.24 -12.48 -5.38
N ARG A 27 -12.95 -12.52 -5.73
CA ARG A 27 -12.35 -13.56 -6.56
C ARG A 27 -11.62 -14.62 -5.75
N LEU A 28 -11.48 -14.43 -4.44
CA LEU A 28 -10.87 -15.41 -3.56
C LEU A 28 -11.88 -16.51 -3.24
N ASN A 29 -11.38 -17.72 -3.01
CA ASN A 29 -12.21 -18.82 -2.57
C ASN A 29 -12.48 -18.65 -1.06
N GLU A 30 -13.75 -18.58 -0.65
CA GLU A 30 -14.12 -18.44 0.78
C GLU A 30 -13.85 -19.72 1.59
N ASP A 31 -13.76 -20.88 0.92
CA ASP A 31 -13.51 -22.17 1.56
C ASP A 31 -12.02 -22.35 1.94
N ILE A 32 -11.13 -21.52 1.41
CA ILE A 32 -9.69 -21.52 1.70
C ILE A 32 -9.37 -20.18 2.38
N ILE A 33 -8.57 -20.20 3.46
CA ILE A 33 -8.05 -18.94 4.04
C ILE A 33 -7.08 -18.35 3.03
N ASP A 34 -7.61 -17.50 2.15
CA ASP A 34 -6.88 -16.91 1.05
C ASP A 34 -6.47 -15.48 1.41
N THR A 35 -5.20 -15.18 1.20
CA THR A 35 -4.59 -13.89 1.53
C THR A 35 -4.07 -13.21 0.28
N ILE A 36 -4.07 -11.88 0.26
CA ILE A 36 -3.60 -11.11 -0.89
C ILE A 36 -2.14 -10.73 -0.75
N CYS A 37 -1.47 -10.62 -1.89
CA CYS A 37 -0.16 -10.01 -2.03
C CYS A 37 -0.29 -8.63 -2.65
N ILE A 38 0.24 -7.59 -1.98
CA ILE A 38 0.33 -6.24 -2.54
C ILE A 38 1.76 -6.01 -3.03
N LEU A 39 1.92 -5.72 -4.33
CA LEU A 39 3.21 -5.41 -4.94
C LEU A 39 3.37 -3.90 -5.15
N PHE A 40 4.37 -3.31 -4.51
CA PHE A 40 4.84 -1.96 -4.80
C PHE A 40 5.99 -2.02 -5.79
N ASP A 41 5.76 -1.56 -7.01
CA ASP A 41 6.79 -1.41 -8.04
C ASP A 41 7.45 -0.03 -7.94
N LEU A 42 8.73 -0.01 -7.56
CA LEU A 42 9.51 1.21 -7.37
C LEU A 42 10.43 1.50 -8.56
N ARG A 43 10.23 0.88 -9.73
CA ARG A 43 10.93 1.28 -10.95
C ARG A 43 10.66 2.76 -11.23
N LYS A 44 11.74 3.54 -11.39
CA LYS A 44 11.69 5.02 -11.56
C LYS A 44 11.17 5.78 -10.34
N PHE A 45 11.22 5.18 -9.15
CA PHE A 45 10.95 5.88 -7.89
C PHE A 45 11.95 7.02 -7.65
N THR A 46 11.44 8.15 -7.17
CA THR A 46 12.21 9.32 -6.75
C THR A 46 11.50 9.98 -5.56
N LEU A 47 12.20 10.76 -4.74
CA LEU A 47 11.54 11.45 -3.62
C LEU A 47 10.38 12.37 -4.07
N SER A 48 10.44 12.89 -5.31
CA SER A 48 9.37 13.71 -5.88
C SER A 48 8.05 12.97 -6.10
N ASN A 49 8.06 11.63 -6.15
CA ASN A 49 6.86 10.81 -6.28
C ASN A 49 6.54 10.00 -5.01
N MET A 50 7.23 10.28 -3.89
CA MET A 50 6.90 9.68 -2.61
C MET A 50 5.62 10.31 -2.01
N ASP A 51 4.67 9.49 -1.59
CA ASP A 51 3.39 9.94 -1.02
C ASP A 51 3.20 9.35 0.38
N TYR A 52 3.83 9.98 1.37
CA TYR A 52 3.76 9.55 2.77
C TYR A 52 2.33 9.55 3.33
N GLN A 53 1.50 10.51 2.92
CA GLN A 53 0.11 10.62 3.38
C GLN A 53 -0.73 9.43 2.88
N PHE A 54 -0.57 9.05 1.61
CA PHE A 54 -1.24 7.88 1.06
C PHE A 54 -0.73 6.60 1.72
N VAL A 55 0.58 6.41 1.84
CA VAL A 55 1.15 5.20 2.45
C VAL A 55 0.68 5.04 3.90
N LYS A 56 0.71 6.11 4.71
CA LYS A 56 0.21 6.06 6.09
C LYS A 56 -1.27 5.68 6.15
N ARG A 57 -2.09 6.25 5.26
CA ARG A 57 -3.52 5.93 5.19
C ARG A 57 -3.75 4.48 4.74
N LEU A 58 -2.97 3.99 3.78
CA LEU A 58 -3.04 2.62 3.29
C LEU A 58 -2.69 1.61 4.39
N VAL A 59 -1.60 1.84 5.13
CA VAL A 59 -1.22 1.01 6.26
C VAL A 59 -2.34 0.95 7.29
N TRP A 60 -2.88 2.10 7.69
CA TRP A 60 -4.00 2.17 8.62
C TRP A 60 -5.25 1.46 8.12
N LEU A 61 -5.62 1.66 6.85
CA LEU A 61 -6.78 1.02 6.22
C LEU A 61 -6.63 -0.50 6.26
N LEU A 62 -5.47 -1.02 5.84
CA LEU A 62 -5.22 -2.45 5.75
C LEU A 62 -5.25 -3.12 7.12
N GLY A 63 -4.52 -2.61 8.11
CA GLY A 63 -4.54 -3.28 9.42
C GLY A 63 -5.83 -3.07 10.22
N LYS A 64 -6.60 -2.00 9.94
CA LYS A 64 -7.88 -1.81 10.63
C LYS A 64 -9.03 -2.62 10.01
N TYR A 65 -9.11 -2.69 8.69
CA TYR A 65 -10.28 -3.26 8.00
C TYR A 65 -10.00 -4.59 7.31
N TYR A 66 -8.73 -4.92 7.03
CA TYR A 66 -8.34 -6.13 6.30
C TYR A 66 -7.18 -6.92 6.95
N PRO A 67 -7.08 -7.02 8.29
CA PRO A 67 -5.89 -7.58 8.95
C PRO A 67 -5.63 -9.04 8.59
N GLU A 68 -6.66 -9.87 8.48
CA GLU A 68 -6.53 -11.31 8.18
C GLU A 68 -6.45 -11.62 6.69
N ARG A 69 -6.76 -10.63 5.84
CA ARG A 69 -6.76 -10.79 4.38
C ARG A 69 -5.44 -10.33 3.76
N LEU A 70 -4.69 -9.46 4.43
CA LEU A 70 -3.38 -9.02 3.97
C LEU A 70 -2.32 -10.08 4.33
N GLY A 71 -1.78 -10.78 3.33
CA GLY A 71 -0.74 -11.80 3.55
C GLY A 71 0.65 -11.21 3.52
N ILE A 72 1.04 -10.65 2.36
CA ILE A 72 2.40 -10.13 2.16
C ILE A 72 2.39 -8.83 1.35
N CYS A 73 3.36 -7.98 1.65
CA CYS A 73 3.62 -6.78 0.87
C CYS A 73 5.04 -6.80 0.31
N LEU A 74 5.16 -6.79 -1.01
CA LEU A 74 6.43 -6.88 -1.73
C LEU A 74 6.83 -5.51 -2.25
N ILE A 75 8.10 -5.15 -2.04
CA ILE A 75 8.70 -3.92 -2.58
C ILE A 75 9.69 -4.33 -3.66
N TYR A 76 9.38 -4.03 -4.91
CA TYR A 76 10.15 -4.46 -6.07
C TYR A 76 10.97 -3.32 -6.68
N CYS A 77 12.22 -3.59 -7.05
CA CYS A 77 13.16 -2.62 -7.62
C CYS A 77 13.32 -1.33 -6.79
N ALA A 78 13.38 -1.44 -5.46
CA ALA A 78 13.61 -0.28 -4.59
C ALA A 78 15.00 0.34 -4.83
N PRO A 79 15.09 1.63 -5.22
CA PRO A 79 16.38 2.32 -5.32
C PRO A 79 16.94 2.65 -3.94
N LEU A 80 18.24 2.90 -3.83
CA LEU A 80 18.92 3.18 -2.55
C LEU A 80 18.27 4.30 -1.73
N VAL A 81 17.76 5.35 -2.39
CA VAL A 81 17.06 6.46 -1.72
C VAL A 81 15.82 6.02 -0.93
N PHE A 82 15.19 4.89 -1.29
CA PHE A 82 14.04 4.36 -0.58
C PHE A 82 14.39 3.90 0.85
N THR A 83 15.66 3.59 1.14
CA THR A 83 16.08 3.23 2.50
C THR A 83 15.76 4.32 3.52
N GLY A 84 15.92 5.60 3.14
CA GLY A 84 15.52 6.74 3.97
C GLY A 84 14.00 6.90 4.09
N CYS A 85 13.24 6.56 3.06
CA CYS A 85 11.77 6.52 3.16
C CYS A 85 11.30 5.40 4.10
N TRP A 86 11.97 4.25 4.06
CA TRP A 86 11.63 3.07 4.85
C TRP A 86 11.75 3.32 6.36
N THR A 87 12.73 4.11 6.80
CA THR A 87 12.85 4.49 8.23
C THR A 87 11.65 5.29 8.73
N VAL A 88 10.98 6.05 7.84
CA VAL A 88 9.75 6.80 8.15
C VAL A 88 8.52 5.90 8.11
N ILE A 89 8.46 4.94 7.19
CA ILE A 89 7.30 4.06 6.98
C ILE A 89 7.23 2.94 8.03
N ARG A 90 8.38 2.35 8.39
CA ARG A 90 8.46 1.18 9.27
C ARG A 90 7.73 1.36 10.62
N PRO A 91 7.82 2.51 11.32
CA PRO A 91 7.07 2.71 12.57
C PRO A 91 5.54 2.60 12.40
N TRP A 92 4.99 2.97 11.25
CA TRP A 92 3.54 2.86 11.02
C TRP A 92 3.09 1.42 10.88
N LEU A 93 3.95 0.54 10.33
CA LEU A 93 3.68 -0.88 10.20
C LEU A 93 3.63 -1.55 11.58
N VAL A 94 4.59 -1.27 12.45
CA VAL A 94 4.65 -1.85 13.81
C VAL A 94 3.46 -1.48 14.70
N VAL A 95 2.85 -0.31 14.46
CA VAL A 95 1.68 0.14 15.23
C VAL A 95 0.40 -0.59 14.81
N VAL A 96 0.38 -1.18 13.62
CA VAL A 96 -0.83 -1.61 12.93
C VAL A 96 -0.83 -3.11 12.60
N LEU A 97 0.35 -3.72 12.43
CA LEU A 97 0.60 -5.14 12.22
C LEU A 97 1.32 -5.73 13.43
#